data_AF-A0A2N2C4R2-F1
#
_entry.id   AF-A0A2N2C4R2-F1
#
_cell.length_a   1.000
_cell.length_b   1.000
_cell.length_c   1.000
_cell.angle_alpha   90.00
_cell.angle_beta   90.00
_cell.angle_gamma   90.00
#
_symmetry.space_group_name_H-M   'P 1'
#
loop_
_entity.id
_entity.type
_entity.pdbx_description
1 polymer ?
#
loop_
_entity_poly.entity_id
_entity_poly.type
_entity_poly.pdbx_seq_one_letter_code
_entity_poly.pdbx_strand_id
1 'polypeptide(L)' 'MNKKIAPSVVVGILTLYLLGYLTMILTGMLINIPYGIKVVLGFAAVIIMIVIAALIYTLIMRFKEIDKEDDDDLSKY' A
#
# COMPACT_ATOMS: atom_id res chain seq x y z
N MET A 1 5.92 8.89 21.73
CA MET A 1 5.23 7.97 20.80
C MET A 1 6.16 7.76 19.62
N ASN A 2 6.42 6.52 19.20
CA ASN A 2 7.37 6.27 18.11
C ASN A 2 6.80 6.91 16.82
N LYS A 3 7.46 7.95 16.27
CA LYS A 3 6.94 8.78 15.15
C LYS A 3 6.58 7.94 13.93
N LYS A 4 7.15 6.73 13.82
CA LYS A 4 6.90 5.74 12.76
C LYS A 4 5.59 4.95 12.90
N ILE A 5 4.98 4.87 14.09
CA ILE A 5 3.79 4.03 14.33
C ILE A 5 2.59 4.53 13.54
N ALA A 6 2.30 5.83 13.58
CA ALA A 6 1.16 6.42 12.89
C ALA A 6 1.18 6.14 11.36
N PRO A 7 2.27 6.46 10.61
CA PRO A 7 2.32 6.14 9.19
C PRO A 7 2.28 4.62 8.91
N SER A 8 2.88 3.79 9.78
CA SER A 8 2.80 2.33 9.65
C SER A 8 1.37 1.82 9.72
N VAL A 9 0.59 2.28 10.70
CA VAL A 9 -0.79 1.84 10.92
C VAL A 9 -1.67 2.26 9.75
N VAL A 10 -1.55 3.50 9.27
CA VAL A 10 -2.34 4.00 8.13
C VAL A 10 -2.03 3.20 6.86
N VAL A 11 -0.75 3.03 6.53
CA VAL A 11 -0.35 2.26 5.34
C VAL A 11 -0.74 0.79 5.48
N GLY A 12 -0.63 0.21 6.68
CA GLY A 12 -1.07 -1.16 6.95
C GLY A 12 -2.56 -1.36 6.69
N ILE A 13 -3.42 -0.48 7.23
CA ILE A 13 -4.88 -0.55 7.03
C ILE A 13 -5.23 -0.39 5.55
N LEU A 14 -4.64 0.59 4.86
CA LEU A 14 -4.89 0.81 3.42
C LEU A 14 -4.42 -0.38 2.58
N THR A 15 -3.26 -0.95 2.91
CA THR A 15 -2.73 -2.13 2.20
C THR A 15 -3.65 -3.33 2.39
N LEU A 16 -4.13 -3.59 3.61
CA LEU A 16 -5.07 -4.67 3.89
C LEU A 16 -6.40 -4.47 3.14
N TYR A 17 -6.91 -3.25 3.12
CA TYR A 17 -8.13 -2.91 2.38
C TYR A 17 -7.97 -3.19 0.89
N LEU A 18 -6.87 -2.71 0.27
CA LEU A 18 -6.58 -2.94 -1.14
C LEU A 18 -6.33 -4.42 -1.46
N LEU A 19 -5.66 -5.16 -0.58
CA LEU A 19 -5.49 -6.61 -0.71
C LEU A 19 -6.85 -7.32 -0.69
N GLY A 20 -7.80 -6.88 0.14
CA GLY A 20 -9.17 -7.39 0.14
C GLY A 20 -9.83 -7.25 -1.24
N TYR A 21 -9.74 -6.07 -1.86
CA TYR A 21 -10.24 -5.88 -3.23
C TYR A 21 -9.51 -6.73 -4.26
N LEU A 22 -8.19 -6.83 -4.15
CA LEU A 22 -7.40 -7.66 -5.05
C LEU A 22 -7.83 -9.13 -4.97
N THR A 23 -8.04 -9.66 -3.75
CA THR A 23 -8.54 -11.03 -3.55
C THR A 23 -9.94 -11.20 -4.14
N MET A 24 -10.86 -10.24 -3.93
CA MET A 24 -12.20 -10.29 -4.55
C MET A 24 -12.13 -10.31 -6.07
N ILE A 25 -11.26 -9.50 -6.67
CA ILE A 25 -11.07 -9.47 -8.13
C ILE A 25 -10.52 -10.80 -8.63
N LEU A 26 -9.44 -11.29 -8.02
CA LEU A 26 -8.79 -12.54 -8.45
C LEU A 26 -9.74 -13.75 -8.32
N THR A 27 -10.48 -13.85 -7.21
CA THR A 27 -11.49 -14.91 -7.02
C THR A 27 -12.67 -14.74 -7.98
N GLY A 28 -13.12 -13.51 -8.24
CA GLY A 28 -14.13 -13.19 -9.23
C GLY A 28 -13.72 -13.48 -10.68
N MET A 29 -12.44 -13.59 -10.98
CA MET A 29 -11.96 -14.01 -12.31
C MET A 29 -12.03 -15.53 -12.54
N LEU A 30 -12.13 -16.32 -11.46
CA LEU A 30 -12.22 -17.79 -11.53
C LEU A 30 -13.62 -18.28 -11.93
N ILE A 31 -14.65 -17.46 -11.75
CA ILE A 31 -16.01 -17.74 -12.22
C ILE A 31 -16.13 -17.48 -13.73
N ASN A 32 -17.18 -18.06 -14.33
CA ASN A 32 -17.42 -17.96 -15.76
C ASN A 32 -18.06 -16.60 -16.11
N ILE A 33 -17.25 -15.55 -16.11
CA ILE A 33 -17.62 -14.19 -16.53
C ILE A 33 -17.16 -13.90 -17.97
N PRO A 34 -17.88 -13.02 -18.70
CA PRO A 34 -17.52 -12.60 -20.05
C PRO A 34 -16.07 -12.11 -20.17
N TYR A 35 -15.41 -12.44 -21.29
CA TYR A 35 -14.00 -12.13 -21.51
C TYR A 35 -13.68 -10.62 -21.38
N GLY A 36 -14.55 -9.75 -21.90
CA GLY A 36 -14.38 -8.30 -21.77
C GLY A 36 -14.31 -7.82 -20.32
N ILE A 37 -15.12 -8.41 -19.43
CA ILE A 37 -15.11 -8.10 -18.00
C ILE A 37 -13.82 -8.61 -17.35
N LYS A 38 -13.35 -9.81 -17.73
CA LYS A 38 -12.07 -10.36 -17.23
C LYS A 38 -10.88 -9.45 -17.55
N VAL A 39 -10.85 -8.87 -18.74
CA VAL A 39 -9.78 -7.95 -19.15
C VAL A 39 -9.79 -6.70 -18.28
N VAL A 40 -10.95 -6.06 -18.10
CA VAL A 40 -11.09 -4.87 -17.24
C VAL A 40 -10.70 -5.16 -15.80
N LEU A 41 -11.15 -6.29 -15.24
CA LEU A 41 -10.78 -6.74 -13.90
C LEU A 41 -9.28 -7.02 -13.77
N GLY A 42 -8.65 -7.59 -14.81
CA GLY A 42 -7.20 -7.78 -14.87
C GLY A 42 -6.43 -6.46 -14.80
N PHE A 43 -6.85 -5.45 -15.57
CA PHE A 43 -6.27 -4.11 -15.49
C PHE A 43 -6.46 -3.48 -14.10
N ALA A 44 -7.64 -3.62 -13.50
CA ALA A 44 -7.90 -3.13 -12.16
C ALA A 44 -6.99 -3.80 -11.11
N ALA A 45 -6.77 -5.12 -11.21
CA ALA A 45 -5.85 -5.85 -10.34
C ALA A 45 -4.40 -5.34 -10.46
N VAL A 46 -3.93 -5.08 -11.68
CA VAL A 46 -2.59 -4.51 -11.92
C VAL A 46 -2.45 -3.12 -11.30
N ILE A 47 -3.47 -2.26 -11.46
CA ILE A 47 -3.48 -0.92 -10.85
C ILE A 47 -3.40 -1.02 -9.32
N ILE A 48 -4.18 -1.90 -8.70
CA ILE A 48 -4.15 -2.10 -7.24
C ILE A 48 -2.75 -2.54 -6.79
N MET A 49 -2.10 -3.44 -7.51
CA MET A 49 -0.72 -3.87 -7.20
C MET A 49 0.27 -2.71 -7.26
N ILE A 50 0.16 -1.84 -8.27
CA ILE A 50 1.00 -0.64 -8.41
C ILE A 50 0.78 0.32 -7.23
N VAL A 51 -0.48 0.53 -6.84
CA VAL A 51 -0.82 1.41 -5.71
C VAL A 51 -0.26 0.85 -4.39
N ILE A 52 -0.36 -0.46 -4.15
CA ILE A 52 0.24 -1.11 -2.97
C ILE A 52 1.76 -0.88 -2.95
N ALA A 53 2.44 -1.08 -4.08
CA ALA A 53 3.88 -0.85 -4.19
C ALA A 53 4.24 0.63 -3.90
N ALA A 54 3.45 1.57 -4.42
CA ALA A 54 3.63 2.99 -4.17
C ALA A 54 3.44 3.35 -2.68
N LEU A 55 2.42 2.80 -2.02
CA LEU A 55 2.18 3.01 -0.59
C LEU A 55 3.36 2.53 0.27
N ILE A 56 3.90 1.35 -0.03
CA ILE A 56 5.07 0.80 0.66
C ILE A 56 6.29 1.69 0.42
N TYR A 57 6.51 2.12 -0.83
CA TYR A 57 7.61 3.03 -1.17
C TYR A 57 7.53 4.36 -0.40
N THR A 58 6.34 4.97 -0.35
CA THR A 58 6.11 6.20 0.42
C THR A 58 6.35 5.99 1.91
N LEU A 59 5.94 4.84 2.47
CA LEU A 59 6.21 4.52 3.88
C LEU A 59 7.71 4.46 4.18
N ILE A 60 8.48 3.79 3.32
CA ILE A 60 9.93 3.70 3.45
C ILE A 60 10.57 5.09 3.39
N MET A 61 10.13 5.94 2.45
CA MET A 61 10.63 7.31 2.33
C MET A 61 10.32 8.13 3.59
N ARG A 62 9.11 8.01 4.15
CA ARG A 62 8.74 8.69 5.39
C ARG A 62 9.55 8.22 6.59
N PHE A 63 9.87 6.93 6.70
CA PHE A 63 10.76 6.48 7.77
C PHE A 63 12.16 7.06 7.64
N LYS A 64 12.70 7.17 6.42
CA LYS A 64 14.00 7.80 6.18
C LYS A 64 14.01 9.29 6.56
N GLU A 65 12.90 10.00 6.33
CA GLU A 65 12.76 11.40 6.73
C GLU A 65 12.71 11.54 8.25
N ILE A 66 11.91 10.71 8.94
CA ILE A 66 11.82 10.69 10.41
C ILE A 66 13.18 10.37 11.03
N ASP A 67 13.92 9.40 10.47
CA ASP A 67 15.26 9.05 10.96
C ASP A 67 16.25 10.21 10.81
N LYS A 68 16.22 10.93 9.68
CA LYS A 68 17.04 12.12 9.49
C LYS A 68 16.69 13.25 10.46
N GLU A 69 15.41 13.49 10.71
CA GLU A 69 14.97 14.50 11.68
C GLU A 69 15.43 14.16 13.11
N ASP A 70 15.44 12.88 13.49
CA ASP A 70 15.88 12.44 14.83
C ASP A 70 17.42 12.46 14.99
N ASP A 71 18.17 12.42 13.88
CA ASP A 71 19.64 12.53 13.85
C ASP A 71 20.12 14.00 13.86
N ASP A 72 19.42 14.91 13.17
CA ASP A 72 19.73 16.35 13.11
C ASP A 72 19.21 17.16 14.31
N ASP A 73 18.53 16.51 15.27
CA ASP A 73 17.97 17.16 16.46
C ASP A 73 19.07 17.56 17.46
N LEU A 74 19.55 18.81 17.34
CA LEU A 74 20.54 19.44 18.21
C LEU A 74 20.14 19.48 19.70
N SER A 75 18.87 19.23 20.05
CA SER A 75 18.42 19.16 21.45
C SER A 75 18.91 17.92 22.21
N LYS A 76 19.54 16.96 21.52
CA LYS A 76 20.23 15.80 22.11
C LYS A 76 21.63 16.11 22.67
N TYR A 77 22.18 17.31 22.44
CA TYR A 77 23.52 17.73 22.90
C TYR A 77 23.45 18.73 24.05
#